data_AF-A0A2V4TLE0-F1
#
_entry.id   AF-A0A2V4TLE0-F1
#
_cell.length_a   1.000
_cell.length_b   1.000
_cell.length_c   1.000
_cell.angle_alpha   90.00
_cell.angle_beta   90.00
_cell.angle_gamma   90.00
#
_symmetry.space_group_name_H-M   'P 1'
#
loop_
_entity.id
_entity.type
_entity.pdbx_description
1 polymer ?
#
loop_
_entity_poly.entity_id
_entity_poly.type
_entity_poly.pdbx_seq_one_letter_code
_entity_poly.pdbx_strand_id
1 'polypeptide(L)'
;MSSSNLDGKFSGIWWRALNETSLNALTPELIEKWAGDKRLINPVAKLADVGVFHPTPCIVLTVEGGKACFPIIPVSGDENWKIRRKQHDDQAALWDKVEWFMPLWLPMGEISKLLASIRHVTRERALDLFKYHTSTLYTLAFQAVCIEQILPLARSLKEIVPLAREAYLGAYSGYWATSVGALIPAIEGSLTRIVSDLGTKATAPDMIDHAVNRAIETAAQLHFDHMWVPSEYKTCDYLFGQDERVFAFETFRRWLKNHFFCNTDEYRGVTWLNRHMFAHGTAASWQQPANFARMVVALATLAAIESWYDASHSVSFFLPDMNEDSTLLWQQALLRGDVQMKLKFAEQDHFRKHGRLVPPLPADNGALLRKGLLTQQCMTDLVRPLRDAGWSVKVNEPDDEALYMTVDASHGEKLFSVALLYSCGTENSIYKMLAKECLAILYCGAPYKQDSFAYGISVHVGPVLGWQPPRAG
;
A
#
# COMPACT_ATOMS: atom_id res chain seq x y z
N MET A 1 48.05 14.23 2.81
CA MET A 1 47.22 15.34 3.33
C MET A 1 46.02 14.74 4.06
N SER A 2 45.60 15.25 5.22
CA SER A 2 44.34 14.80 5.84
C SER A 2 43.16 15.20 4.94
N SER A 3 42.10 14.37 4.87
CA SER A 3 40.91 14.66 4.04
C SER A 3 40.29 16.03 4.37
N SER A 4 40.31 16.45 5.63
CA SER A 4 39.80 17.75 6.08
C SER A 4 40.52 18.97 5.47
N ASN A 5 41.82 18.85 5.17
CA ASN A 5 42.59 19.93 4.52
C ASN A 5 42.24 20.01 3.03
N LEU A 6 41.96 18.87 2.39
CA LEU A 6 41.60 18.81 0.99
C LEU A 6 40.21 19.40 0.72
N ASP A 7 39.22 19.06 1.53
CA ASP A 7 37.85 19.59 1.41
C ASP A 7 37.80 21.11 1.60
N GLY A 8 38.61 21.65 2.52
CA GLY A 8 38.74 23.10 2.71
C GLY A 8 39.32 23.80 1.49
N LYS A 9 40.26 23.16 0.77
CA LYS A 9 40.80 23.69 -0.49
C LYS A 9 39.77 23.66 -1.60
N PHE A 10 39.03 22.56 -1.77
CA PHE A 10 37.95 22.47 -2.75
C PHE A 10 36.84 23.49 -2.47
N SER A 11 36.45 23.66 -1.22
CA SER A 11 35.50 24.70 -0.79
C SER A 11 36.00 26.09 -1.17
N GLY A 12 37.29 26.37 -0.95
CA GLY A 12 37.90 27.64 -1.35
C GLY A 12 37.91 27.89 -2.86
N ILE A 13 38.00 26.84 -3.68
CA ILE A 13 37.87 26.93 -5.15
C ILE A 13 36.41 27.22 -5.51
N TRP A 14 35.45 26.58 -4.86
CA TRP A 14 34.02 26.83 -5.09
C TRP A 14 33.59 28.25 -4.72
N TRP A 15 34.07 28.80 -3.58
CA TRP A 15 33.81 30.20 -3.23
C TRP A 15 34.35 31.17 -4.29
N ARG A 16 35.46 30.83 -4.96
CA ARG A 16 35.96 31.62 -6.08
C ARG A 16 35.07 31.48 -7.31
N ALA A 17 34.59 30.27 -7.61
CA ALA A 17 33.64 30.01 -8.69
C ALA A 17 32.33 30.80 -8.53
N LEU A 18 31.82 30.94 -7.31
CA LEU A 18 30.62 31.72 -7.01
C LEU A 18 30.78 33.24 -7.24
N ASN A 19 32.02 33.75 -7.31
CA ASN A 19 32.31 35.15 -7.59
C ASN A 19 32.48 35.44 -9.09
N GLU A 20 32.44 34.42 -9.96
CA GLU A 20 32.44 34.63 -11.40
C GLU A 20 31.10 35.17 -11.90
N THR A 21 31.12 35.78 -13.09
CA THR A 21 29.92 36.36 -13.71
C THR A 21 28.77 35.36 -13.87
N SER A 22 29.08 34.08 -14.09
CA SER A 22 28.14 32.97 -14.07
C SER A 22 28.88 31.64 -13.88
N LEU A 23 28.20 30.62 -13.36
CA LEU A 23 28.75 29.27 -13.29
C LEU A 23 29.01 28.65 -14.67
N ASN A 24 28.30 29.10 -15.71
CA ASN A 24 28.54 28.70 -17.10
C ASN A 24 29.87 29.24 -17.66
N ALA A 25 30.47 30.24 -17.01
CA ALA A 25 31.77 30.80 -17.42
C ALA A 25 32.95 29.97 -16.89
N LEU A 26 32.70 28.99 -16.01
CA LEU A 26 33.75 28.11 -15.50
C LEU A 26 34.30 27.23 -16.62
N THR A 27 35.62 27.12 -16.70
CA THR A 27 36.31 26.21 -17.62
C THR A 27 37.27 25.29 -16.87
N PRO A 28 37.61 24.11 -17.41
CA PRO A 28 38.60 23.22 -16.81
C PRO A 28 39.92 23.92 -16.50
N GLU A 29 40.42 24.75 -17.42
CA GLU A 29 41.69 25.46 -17.28
C GLU A 29 41.65 26.47 -16.11
N LEU A 30 40.50 27.10 -15.89
CA LEU A 30 40.30 28.02 -14.78
C LEU A 30 40.35 27.29 -13.44
N ILE A 31 39.68 26.14 -13.34
CA ILE A 31 39.67 25.29 -12.14
C ILE A 31 41.06 24.71 -11.87
N GLU A 32 41.79 24.24 -12.89
CA GLU A 32 43.18 23.78 -12.75
C GLU A 32 44.11 24.87 -12.25
N LYS A 33 43.99 26.09 -12.79
CA LYS A 33 44.76 27.24 -12.34
C LYS A 33 44.51 27.52 -10.86
N TRP A 34 43.25 27.55 -10.44
CA TRP A 34 42.90 27.81 -9.02
C TRP A 34 43.34 26.68 -8.09
N ALA A 35 43.32 25.43 -8.58
CA ALA A 35 43.86 24.30 -7.87
C ALA A 35 45.39 24.41 -7.69
N GLY A 36 46.10 24.86 -8.72
CA GLY A 36 47.53 25.21 -8.67
C GLY A 36 47.84 26.31 -7.66
N ASP A 37 47.07 27.41 -7.67
CA ASP A 37 47.19 28.51 -6.69
C ASP A 37 47.04 28.01 -5.24
N LYS A 38 46.18 27.01 -5.01
CA LYS A 38 45.94 26.37 -3.71
C LYS A 38 46.95 25.24 -3.38
N ARG A 39 48.00 25.08 -4.19
CA ARG A 39 49.04 24.05 -4.05
C ARG A 39 48.45 22.64 -3.96
N LEU A 40 47.48 22.34 -4.83
CA LEU A 40 47.03 20.97 -5.07
C LEU A 40 48.00 20.28 -6.02
N ILE A 41 48.27 18.99 -5.79
CA ILE A 41 49.30 18.24 -6.50
C ILE A 41 48.67 17.57 -7.72
N ASN A 42 49.30 17.74 -8.89
CA ASN A 42 48.87 17.19 -10.19
C ASN A 42 47.37 17.45 -10.52
N PRO A 43 46.90 18.71 -10.49
CA PRO A 43 45.51 19.01 -10.80
C PRO A 43 45.22 18.75 -12.29
N VAL A 44 44.20 17.93 -12.55
CA VAL A 44 43.65 17.69 -13.88
C VAL A 44 42.15 17.91 -13.81
N ALA A 45 41.62 18.87 -14.55
CA ALA A 45 40.20 19.15 -14.64
C ALA A 45 39.64 18.75 -15.99
N LYS A 46 38.42 18.23 -16.00
CA LYS A 46 37.68 17.92 -17.22
C LYS A 46 36.20 18.19 -17.06
N LEU A 47 35.54 18.55 -18.15
CA LEU A 47 34.08 18.59 -18.18
C LEU A 47 33.54 17.15 -18.08
N ALA A 48 32.53 16.95 -17.24
CA ALA A 48 31.81 15.68 -17.14
C ALA A 48 30.40 15.88 -16.60
N ASP A 49 29.49 15.04 -17.04
CA ASP A 49 28.15 14.91 -16.47
C ASP A 49 28.21 13.90 -15.30
N VAL A 50 27.87 14.35 -14.09
CA VAL A 50 28.00 13.57 -12.86
C VAL A 50 26.64 13.36 -12.20
N GLY A 51 26.25 12.11 -12.02
CA GLY A 51 24.98 11.72 -11.37
C GLY A 51 24.56 10.33 -11.83
N VAL A 52 24.07 9.49 -10.90
CA VAL A 52 23.66 8.11 -11.21
C VAL A 52 22.38 8.06 -12.07
N PHE A 53 21.44 8.99 -11.84
CA PHE A 53 20.19 9.07 -12.57
C PHE A 53 20.20 10.27 -13.51
N HIS A 54 19.77 11.45 -13.04
CA HIS A 54 19.86 12.69 -13.81
C HIS A 54 21.18 13.39 -13.49
N PRO A 55 22.14 13.43 -14.44
CA PRO A 55 23.45 14.00 -14.16
C PRO A 55 23.41 15.53 -14.09
N THR A 56 24.34 16.06 -13.30
CA THR A 56 24.65 17.47 -13.19
C THR A 56 25.92 17.76 -13.98
N PRO A 57 25.91 18.69 -14.94
CA PRO A 57 27.12 19.08 -15.66
C PRO A 57 28.09 19.75 -14.69
N CYS A 58 29.32 19.23 -14.67
CA CYS A 58 30.36 19.64 -13.73
C CYS A 58 31.72 19.76 -14.43
N ILE A 59 32.61 20.51 -13.80
CA ILE A 59 34.06 20.35 -13.99
C ILE A 59 34.56 19.44 -12.88
N VAL A 60 35.07 18.27 -13.26
CA VAL A 60 35.64 17.28 -12.34
C VAL A 60 37.13 17.53 -12.24
N LEU A 61 37.58 17.98 -11.08
CA LEU A 61 38.99 18.14 -10.72
C LEU A 61 39.48 16.86 -10.06
N THR A 62 40.50 16.24 -10.64
CA THR A 62 41.26 15.13 -10.05
C THR A 62 42.60 15.65 -9.56
N VAL A 63 42.94 15.33 -8.31
CA VAL A 63 44.22 15.68 -7.68
C VAL A 63 44.74 14.46 -6.92
N GLU A 64 46.02 14.49 -6.52
CA GLU A 64 46.53 13.46 -5.62
C GLU A 64 45.77 13.49 -4.29
N GLY A 65 45.08 12.38 -3.99
CA GLY A 65 44.31 12.22 -2.75
C GLY A 65 42.81 12.46 -2.84
N GLY A 66 42.24 12.87 -3.98
CA GLY A 66 40.80 12.98 -4.12
C GLY A 66 40.29 13.60 -5.43
N LYS A 67 38.96 13.62 -5.58
CA LYS A 67 38.26 14.24 -6.70
C LYS A 67 37.19 15.20 -6.19
N ALA A 68 36.96 16.27 -6.95
CA ALA A 68 35.93 17.27 -6.68
C ALA A 68 35.11 17.55 -7.95
N CYS A 69 33.80 17.69 -7.78
CA CYS A 69 32.86 18.14 -8.78
C CYS A 69 32.50 19.61 -8.51
N PHE A 70 32.72 20.46 -9.51
CA PHE A 70 32.29 21.85 -9.51
C PHE A 70 31.15 22.01 -10.53
N PRO A 71 29.87 22.05 -10.09
CA PRO A 71 28.75 22.22 -11.00
C PRO A 71 28.83 23.52 -11.79
N ILE A 72 28.48 23.46 -13.07
CA ILE A 72 28.43 24.65 -13.94
C ILE A 72 27.03 25.24 -14.08
N ILE A 73 26.02 24.56 -13.51
CA ILE A 73 24.65 25.06 -13.41
C ILE A 73 24.35 25.47 -11.96
N PRO A 74 23.52 26.50 -11.73
CA PRO A 74 23.13 26.89 -10.39
C PRO A 74 22.17 25.87 -9.75
N VAL A 75 22.21 25.76 -8.41
CA VAL A 75 21.34 24.89 -7.60
C VAL A 75 19.85 25.20 -7.84
N SER A 76 19.53 26.46 -8.13
CA SER A 76 18.20 26.93 -8.47
C SER A 76 18.28 27.79 -9.72
N GLY A 77 17.20 27.81 -10.52
CA GLY A 77 17.16 28.62 -11.73
C GLY A 77 17.41 27.85 -13.03
N ASP A 78 17.99 26.64 -12.98
CA ASP A 78 18.10 25.76 -14.15
C ASP A 78 16.74 25.24 -14.59
N GLU A 79 16.36 25.48 -15.85
CA GLU A 79 15.03 25.14 -16.36
C GLU A 79 14.80 23.63 -16.43
N ASN A 80 15.82 22.85 -16.78
CA ASN A 80 15.70 21.40 -16.84
C ASN A 80 15.49 20.80 -15.45
N TRP A 81 16.22 21.28 -14.44
CA TRP A 81 16.02 20.92 -13.05
C TRP A 81 14.63 21.32 -12.56
N LYS A 82 14.14 22.53 -12.86
CA LYS A 82 12.78 22.97 -12.48
C LYS A 82 11.70 22.07 -13.07
N ILE A 83 11.82 21.69 -14.34
CA ILE A 83 10.87 20.78 -15.00
C ILE A 83 10.84 19.44 -14.27
N ARG A 84 12.01 18.83 -14.01
CA ARG A 84 12.11 17.55 -13.30
C ARG A 84 11.59 17.65 -11.87
N ARG A 85 11.95 18.72 -11.15
CA ARG A 85 11.48 18.96 -9.79
C ARG A 85 9.95 19.01 -9.74
N LYS A 86 9.34 19.78 -10.64
CA LYS A 86 7.88 19.87 -10.76
C LYS A 86 7.24 18.51 -11.05
N GLN A 87 7.81 17.72 -11.96
CA GLN A 87 7.29 16.37 -12.26
C GLN A 87 7.30 15.46 -11.03
N HIS A 88 8.37 15.50 -10.23
CA HIS A 88 8.48 14.72 -9.00
C HIS A 88 7.54 15.25 -7.91
N ASP A 89 7.36 16.57 -7.78
CA ASP A 89 6.37 17.16 -6.87
C ASP A 89 4.94 16.74 -7.25
N ASP A 90 4.59 16.77 -8.54
CA ASP A 90 3.31 16.30 -9.06
C ASP A 90 3.10 14.81 -8.76
N GLN A 91 4.15 13.98 -8.91
CA GLN A 91 4.10 12.56 -8.58
C GLN A 91 3.96 12.31 -7.07
N ALA A 92 4.69 13.05 -6.23
CA ALA A 92 4.58 12.95 -4.78
C ALA A 92 3.18 13.34 -4.29
N ALA A 93 2.54 14.33 -4.91
CA ALA A 93 1.16 14.70 -4.60
C ALA A 93 0.17 13.56 -4.94
N LEU A 94 0.42 12.78 -6.00
CA LEU A 94 -0.38 11.59 -6.30
C LEU A 94 -0.20 10.49 -5.28
N TRP A 95 1.01 10.27 -4.77
CA TRP A 95 1.25 9.32 -3.69
C TRP A 95 0.56 9.74 -2.39
N ASP A 96 0.67 11.02 -2.02
CA ASP A 96 -0.02 11.59 -0.87
C ASP A 96 -1.54 11.42 -0.96
N LYS A 97 -2.12 11.63 -2.14
CA LYS A 97 -3.56 11.46 -2.42
C LYS A 97 -4.07 10.05 -2.07
N VAL A 98 -3.26 9.01 -2.28
CA VAL A 98 -3.63 7.62 -1.95
C VAL A 98 -3.03 7.12 -0.63
N GLU A 99 -2.51 8.05 0.18
CA GLU A 99 -1.91 7.78 1.48
C GLU A 99 -0.80 6.72 1.38
N TRP A 100 0.08 6.93 0.40
CA TRP A 100 1.16 6.03 0.04
C TRP A 100 2.45 6.80 -0.27
N PHE A 101 3.48 6.07 -0.69
CA PHE A 101 4.80 6.60 -1.04
C PHE A 101 5.34 5.86 -2.27
N MET A 102 6.45 6.34 -2.84
CA MET A 102 7.08 5.70 -3.99
C MET A 102 7.63 4.31 -3.62
N PRO A 103 7.12 3.22 -4.20
CA PRO A 103 7.56 1.88 -3.85
C PRO A 103 8.91 1.54 -4.50
N LEU A 104 9.78 0.85 -3.75
CA LEU A 104 11.14 0.49 -4.21
C LEU A 104 11.18 -0.69 -5.19
N TRP A 105 10.27 -1.64 -5.03
CA TRP A 105 10.34 -2.95 -5.70
C TRP A 105 9.25 -3.21 -6.73
N LEU A 106 8.55 -2.16 -7.17
CA LEU A 106 7.58 -2.29 -8.25
C LEU A 106 8.16 -1.78 -9.58
N PRO A 107 7.87 -2.45 -10.70
CA PRO A 107 8.29 -1.95 -12.01
C PRO A 107 7.71 -0.57 -12.30
N MET A 108 8.54 0.34 -12.84
CA MET A 108 8.13 1.71 -13.19
C MET A 108 6.94 1.76 -14.16
N GLY A 109 6.79 0.76 -15.03
CA GLY A 109 5.64 0.63 -15.92
C GLY A 109 4.31 0.43 -15.17
N GLU A 110 4.31 -0.38 -14.11
CA GLU A 110 3.13 -0.60 -13.26
C GLU A 110 2.84 0.61 -12.38
N ILE A 111 3.88 1.25 -11.83
CA ILE A 111 3.75 2.53 -11.12
C ILE A 111 3.10 3.58 -12.02
N SER A 112 3.55 3.70 -13.27
CA SER A 112 3.01 4.67 -14.23
C SER A 112 1.53 4.43 -14.53
N LYS A 113 1.12 3.17 -14.73
CA LYS A 113 -0.29 2.79 -14.93
C LYS A 113 -1.14 3.13 -13.71
N LEU A 114 -0.66 2.81 -12.51
CA LEU A 114 -1.33 3.12 -11.25
C LEU A 114 -1.54 4.63 -11.12
N LEU A 115 -0.46 5.42 -11.22
CA LEU A 115 -0.50 6.87 -11.08
C LEU A 115 -1.40 7.55 -12.12
N ALA A 116 -1.38 7.06 -13.37
CA ALA A 116 -2.28 7.53 -14.42
C ALA A 116 -3.76 7.31 -14.05
N SER A 117 -4.09 6.14 -13.48
CA SER A 117 -5.48 5.80 -13.12
C SER A 117 -6.05 6.66 -11.99
N ILE A 118 -5.20 7.19 -11.10
CA ILE A 118 -5.63 7.99 -9.95
C ILE A 118 -5.53 9.51 -10.17
N ARG A 119 -4.92 9.97 -11.27
CA ARG A 119 -4.57 11.38 -11.48
C ARG A 119 -5.79 12.31 -11.46
N HIS A 120 -6.80 12.00 -12.26
CA HIS A 120 -7.93 12.90 -12.54
C HIS A 120 -9.25 12.51 -11.85
N VAL A 121 -9.19 11.74 -10.75
CA VAL A 121 -10.37 11.31 -9.98
C VAL A 121 -10.39 11.94 -8.58
N THR A 122 -11.48 11.78 -7.81
CA THR A 122 -11.51 12.22 -6.41
C THR A 122 -10.57 11.39 -5.53
N ARG A 123 -10.31 11.84 -4.30
CA ARG A 123 -9.45 11.11 -3.34
C ARG A 123 -10.04 9.74 -2.99
N GLU A 124 -11.34 9.68 -2.75
CA GLU A 124 -12.07 8.46 -2.40
C GLU A 124 -11.98 7.45 -3.54
N ARG A 125 -12.25 7.90 -4.78
CA ARG A 125 -12.15 7.04 -5.96
C ARG A 125 -10.71 6.60 -6.23
N ALA A 126 -9.73 7.49 -6.05
CA ALA A 126 -8.33 7.14 -6.17
C ALA A 126 -7.94 6.02 -5.20
N LEU A 127 -8.43 6.08 -3.95
CA LEU A 127 -8.15 5.05 -2.95
C LEU A 127 -8.83 3.72 -3.25
N ASP A 128 -10.03 3.71 -3.81
CA ASP A 128 -10.66 2.47 -4.26
C ASP A 128 -9.91 1.81 -5.43
N LEU A 129 -9.47 2.62 -6.41
CA LEU A 129 -8.60 2.15 -7.48
C LEU A 129 -7.25 1.65 -6.93
N PHE A 130 -6.70 2.35 -5.93
CA PHE A 130 -5.47 1.94 -5.28
C PHE A 130 -5.62 0.62 -4.53
N LYS A 131 -6.75 0.34 -3.87
CA LYS A 131 -7.02 -0.97 -3.24
C LYS A 131 -6.92 -2.11 -4.26
N TYR A 132 -7.48 -1.91 -5.46
CA TYR A 132 -7.36 -2.88 -6.55
C TYR A 132 -5.89 -3.10 -6.97
N HIS A 133 -5.15 -2.02 -7.21
CA HIS A 133 -3.71 -2.11 -7.54
C HIS A 133 -2.90 -2.76 -6.42
N THR A 134 -3.23 -2.48 -5.16
CA THR A 134 -2.56 -3.06 -4.00
C THR A 134 -2.69 -4.59 -4.01
N SER A 135 -3.87 -5.11 -4.35
CA SER A 135 -4.12 -6.56 -4.40
C SER A 135 -3.43 -7.28 -5.56
N THR A 136 -3.05 -6.56 -6.62
CA THR A 136 -2.42 -7.14 -7.82
C THR A 136 -0.91 -6.95 -7.85
N LEU A 137 -0.40 -5.86 -7.24
CA LEU A 137 1.02 -5.54 -7.22
C LEU A 137 1.72 -6.09 -5.96
N TYR A 138 1.08 -6.01 -4.80
CA TYR A 138 1.62 -6.50 -3.53
C TYR A 138 1.01 -7.86 -3.19
N THR A 139 1.25 -8.84 -4.06
CA THR A 139 0.71 -10.20 -3.97
C THR A 139 1.16 -10.93 -2.71
N LEU A 140 0.54 -12.09 -2.43
CA LEU A 140 0.95 -12.98 -1.35
C LEU A 140 2.44 -13.33 -1.44
N ALA A 141 2.91 -13.70 -2.63
CA ALA A 141 4.31 -14.04 -2.87
C ALA A 141 5.24 -12.84 -2.62
N PHE A 142 4.86 -11.65 -3.10
CA PHE A 142 5.62 -10.42 -2.85
C PHE A 142 5.78 -10.14 -1.34
N GLN A 143 4.69 -10.26 -0.58
CA GLN A 143 4.69 -10.05 0.86
C GLN A 143 5.56 -11.08 1.58
N ALA A 144 5.51 -12.35 1.16
CA ALA A 144 6.35 -13.41 1.71
C ALA A 144 7.84 -13.15 1.46
N VAL A 145 8.21 -12.65 0.27
CA VAL A 145 9.58 -12.21 -0.05
C VAL A 145 10.01 -11.08 0.87
N CYS A 146 9.16 -10.06 1.08
CA CYS A 146 9.48 -8.97 1.99
C CYS A 146 9.76 -9.48 3.41
N ILE A 147 8.92 -10.36 3.93
CA ILE A 147 9.00 -10.89 5.30
C ILE A 147 10.23 -11.79 5.50
N GLU A 148 10.49 -12.72 4.58
CA GLU A 148 11.52 -13.76 4.75
C GLU A 148 12.88 -13.40 4.18
N GLN A 149 12.94 -12.45 3.24
CA GLN A 149 14.19 -12.14 2.55
C GLN A 149 14.66 -10.70 2.78
N ILE A 150 13.75 -9.74 2.97
CA ILE A 150 14.12 -8.33 3.15
C ILE A 150 14.24 -7.97 4.63
N LEU A 151 13.20 -8.24 5.44
CA LEU A 151 13.21 -7.87 6.85
C LEU A 151 14.41 -8.45 7.65
N PRO A 152 14.87 -9.70 7.41
CA PRO A 152 15.99 -10.26 8.16
C PRO A 152 17.34 -9.58 7.90
N LEU A 153 17.47 -8.85 6.78
CA LEU A 153 18.69 -8.11 6.41
C LEU A 153 18.88 -6.84 7.23
N ALA A 154 17.80 -6.35 7.85
CA ALA A 154 17.81 -5.18 8.72
C ALA A 154 17.91 -5.59 10.19
N ARG A 155 18.96 -5.12 10.87
CA ARG A 155 19.20 -5.40 12.29
C ARG A 155 18.01 -4.96 13.15
N SER A 156 17.40 -3.82 12.85
CA SER A 156 16.24 -3.30 13.59
C SER A 156 14.96 -4.13 13.43
N LEU A 157 14.90 -5.03 12.45
CA LEU A 157 13.70 -5.80 12.09
C LEU A 157 13.87 -7.31 12.24
N LYS A 158 15.10 -7.81 12.37
CA LYS A 158 15.39 -9.25 12.50
C LYS A 158 14.57 -9.94 13.59
N GLU A 159 14.41 -9.31 14.77
CA GLU A 159 13.61 -9.85 15.87
C GLU A 159 12.09 -9.75 15.64
N ILE A 160 11.65 -8.93 14.70
CA ILE A 160 10.24 -8.75 14.31
C ILE A 160 9.81 -9.77 13.26
N VAL A 161 10.75 -10.44 12.57
CA VAL A 161 10.42 -11.41 11.51
C VAL A 161 9.42 -12.47 11.97
N PRO A 162 9.55 -13.12 13.15
CA PRO A 162 8.55 -14.07 13.62
C PRO A 162 7.15 -13.45 13.81
N LEU A 163 7.07 -12.21 14.30
CA LEU A 163 5.81 -11.47 14.44
C LEU A 163 5.21 -11.16 13.06
N ALA A 164 6.03 -10.76 12.10
CA ALA A 164 5.59 -10.49 10.73
C ALA A 164 5.08 -11.75 10.03
N ARG A 165 5.73 -12.90 10.25
CA ARG A 165 5.25 -14.23 9.81
C ARG A 165 3.89 -14.56 10.41
N GLU A 166 3.74 -14.40 11.73
CA GLU A 166 2.47 -14.67 12.41
C GLU A 166 1.36 -13.75 11.90
N ALA A 167 1.63 -12.45 11.77
CA ALA A 167 0.69 -11.48 11.23
C ALA A 167 0.27 -11.85 9.80
N TYR A 168 1.21 -12.26 8.95
CA TYR A 168 0.93 -12.73 7.59
C TYR A 168 0.02 -13.96 7.59
N LEU A 169 0.35 -15.00 8.34
CA LEU A 169 -0.49 -16.20 8.42
C LEU A 169 -1.86 -15.92 9.05
N GLY A 170 -1.93 -15.05 10.05
CA GLY A 170 -3.18 -14.60 10.67
C GLY A 170 -4.08 -13.85 9.69
N ALA A 171 -3.50 -13.03 8.81
CA ALA A 171 -4.23 -12.26 7.80
C ALA A 171 -4.92 -13.21 6.81
N TYR A 172 -4.18 -14.19 6.30
CA TYR A 172 -4.72 -15.23 5.41
C TYR A 172 -5.53 -16.31 6.13
N SER A 173 -5.62 -16.25 7.46
CA SER A 173 -6.60 -16.97 8.27
C SER A 173 -7.84 -16.11 8.59
N GLY A 174 -7.98 -14.94 7.98
CA GLY A 174 -9.15 -14.06 8.12
C GLY A 174 -9.07 -13.03 9.26
N TYR A 175 -7.95 -12.93 9.98
CA TYR A 175 -7.79 -12.05 11.15
C TYR A 175 -7.06 -10.74 10.81
N TRP A 176 -7.52 -10.02 9.78
CA TRP A 176 -6.90 -8.80 9.26
C TRP A 176 -6.64 -7.73 10.33
N ALA A 177 -7.60 -7.47 11.22
CA ALA A 177 -7.47 -6.47 12.27
C ALA A 177 -6.28 -6.77 13.21
N THR A 178 -6.18 -8.03 13.67
CA THR A 178 -5.09 -8.46 14.55
C THR A 178 -3.75 -8.38 13.82
N SER A 179 -3.71 -8.82 12.56
CA SER A 179 -2.49 -8.80 11.75
C SER A 179 -1.98 -7.39 11.48
N VAL A 180 -2.85 -6.44 11.11
CA VAL A 180 -2.46 -5.03 10.92
C VAL A 180 -2.02 -4.44 12.26
N GLY A 181 -2.80 -4.67 13.32
CA GLY A 181 -2.53 -4.12 14.66
C GLY A 181 -1.20 -4.59 15.24
N ALA A 182 -0.79 -5.83 14.96
CA ALA A 182 0.51 -6.37 15.37
C ALA A 182 1.69 -5.65 14.70
N LEU A 183 1.54 -5.18 13.45
CA LEU A 183 2.62 -4.56 12.69
C LEU A 183 2.75 -3.05 12.93
N ILE A 184 1.70 -2.36 13.40
CA ILE A 184 1.75 -0.92 13.67
C ILE A 184 2.87 -0.55 14.67
N PRO A 185 2.98 -1.19 15.85
CA PRO A 185 4.07 -0.90 16.79
C PRO A 185 5.46 -1.25 16.27
N ALA A 186 5.55 -2.20 15.33
CA ALA A 186 6.83 -2.64 14.77
C ALA A 186 7.53 -1.54 13.96
N ILE A 187 6.77 -0.63 13.33
CA ILE A 187 7.30 0.56 12.63
C ILE A 187 8.00 1.51 13.62
N GLU A 188 7.36 1.81 14.74
CA GLU A 188 7.93 2.69 15.78
C GLU A 188 9.14 2.04 16.46
N GLY A 189 9.03 0.76 16.79
CA GLY A 189 10.11 -0.02 17.40
C GLY A 189 11.33 -0.15 16.50
N SER A 190 11.14 -0.35 15.18
CA SER A 190 12.27 -0.42 14.24
C SER A 190 12.93 0.95 14.06
N LEU A 191 12.17 2.03 13.88
CA LEU A 191 12.71 3.40 13.83
C LEU A 191 13.58 3.70 15.06
N THR A 192 13.08 3.41 16.26
CA THR A 192 13.83 3.61 17.51
C THR A 192 15.15 2.84 17.52
N ARG A 193 15.18 1.61 16.97
CA ARG A 193 16.40 0.79 16.88
C ARG A 193 17.36 1.26 15.79
N ILE A 194 16.86 1.79 14.67
CA ILE A 194 17.69 2.37 13.60
C ILE A 194 18.47 3.55 14.17
N VAL A 195 17.77 4.49 14.82
CA VAL A 195 18.35 5.72 15.35
C VAL A 195 18.70 5.62 16.83
N SER A 196 19.24 4.49 17.28
CA SER A 196 19.55 4.27 18.70
C SER A 196 20.59 5.25 19.26
N ASP A 197 21.30 5.97 18.40
CA ASP A 197 22.21 7.07 18.73
C ASP A 197 21.46 8.37 19.10
N LEU A 198 20.22 8.56 18.64
CA LEU A 198 19.34 9.60 19.15
C LEU A 198 18.84 9.17 20.53
N GLY A 199 19.14 9.98 21.55
CA GLY A 199 18.75 9.70 22.93
C GLY A 199 17.25 9.45 23.10
N THR A 200 16.87 8.86 24.22
CA THR A 200 15.51 8.34 24.52
C THR A 200 14.37 9.37 24.55
N LYS A 201 14.65 10.65 24.30
CA LYS A 201 13.67 11.75 24.26
C LYS A 201 13.28 12.18 22.85
N ALA A 202 13.89 11.59 21.81
CA ALA A 202 13.56 11.93 20.43
C ALA A 202 12.10 11.61 20.12
N THR A 203 11.40 12.55 19.49
CA THR A 203 10.02 12.33 19.04
C THR A 203 10.00 11.47 17.77
N ALA A 204 8.85 10.88 17.42
CA ALA A 204 8.73 10.13 16.16
C ALA A 204 9.17 10.96 14.93
N PRO A 205 8.73 12.24 14.77
CA PRO A 205 9.25 13.11 13.71
C PRO A 205 10.78 13.25 13.70
N ASP A 206 11.42 13.42 14.86
CA ASP A 206 12.89 13.55 14.95
C ASP A 206 13.60 12.27 14.49
N MET A 207 13.10 11.11 14.94
CA MET A 207 13.65 9.80 14.56
C MET A 207 13.52 9.57 13.05
N ILE A 208 12.38 9.93 12.46
CA ILE A 208 12.13 9.82 11.03
C ILE A 208 13.09 10.72 10.24
N ASP A 209 13.20 11.99 10.62
CA ASP A 209 14.03 12.95 9.91
C ASP A 209 15.50 12.51 9.96
N HIS A 210 16.01 12.08 11.11
CA HIS A 210 17.38 11.59 11.26
C HIS A 210 17.66 10.34 10.44
N ALA A 211 16.81 9.31 10.54
CA ALA A 211 16.97 8.07 9.77
C ALA A 211 17.02 8.35 8.26
N VAL A 212 16.07 9.15 7.77
CA VAL A 212 15.94 9.42 6.34
C VAL A 212 17.01 10.41 5.86
N ASN A 213 17.40 11.41 6.67
CA ASN A 213 18.45 12.36 6.28
C ASN A 213 19.77 11.63 6.06
N ARG A 214 20.12 10.73 6.98
CA ARG A 214 21.34 9.93 6.85
C ARG A 214 21.30 9.00 5.62
N ALA A 215 20.16 8.37 5.34
CA ALA A 215 19.99 7.58 4.11
C ALA A 215 20.12 8.44 2.83
N ILE A 216 19.56 9.66 2.83
CA ILE A 216 19.70 10.63 1.73
C ILE A 216 21.15 11.10 1.60
N GLU A 217 21.88 11.33 2.68
CA GLU A 217 23.31 11.67 2.63
C GLU A 217 24.12 10.57 1.94
N THR A 218 23.88 9.30 2.29
CA THR A 218 24.51 8.16 1.62
C THR A 218 24.14 8.10 0.14
N ALA A 219 22.87 8.33 -0.21
CA ALA A 219 22.42 8.44 -1.60
C ALA A 219 23.10 9.59 -2.36
N ALA A 220 23.26 10.75 -1.73
CA ALA A 220 23.94 11.90 -2.30
C ALA A 220 25.42 11.61 -2.55
N GLN A 221 26.10 10.93 -1.62
CA GLN A 221 27.49 10.53 -1.82
C GLN A 221 27.65 9.62 -3.04
N LEU A 222 26.78 8.61 -3.18
CA LEU A 222 26.80 7.71 -4.33
C LEU A 222 26.37 8.39 -5.64
N HIS A 223 25.42 9.34 -5.58
CA HIS A 223 25.01 10.13 -6.74
C HIS A 223 26.21 10.82 -7.39
N PHE A 224 27.11 11.37 -6.58
CA PHE A 224 28.32 12.06 -7.04
C PHE A 224 29.60 11.21 -6.98
N ASP A 225 29.49 9.87 -7.00
CA ASP A 225 30.64 8.93 -7.00
C ASP A 225 31.66 9.22 -5.88
N HIS A 226 31.16 9.51 -4.68
CA HIS A 226 31.92 9.90 -3.49
C HIS A 226 32.86 11.11 -3.67
N MET A 227 32.71 11.86 -4.76
CA MET A 227 33.49 13.07 -5.00
C MET A 227 33.05 14.19 -4.06
N TRP A 228 33.97 15.10 -3.75
CA TRP A 228 33.60 16.34 -3.09
C TRP A 228 32.69 17.14 -4.02
N VAL A 229 31.59 17.68 -3.51
CA VAL A 229 30.68 18.56 -4.24
C VAL A 229 30.09 19.55 -3.23
N PRO A 230 29.75 20.79 -3.63
CA PRO A 230 29.19 21.77 -2.71
C PRO A 230 27.93 21.25 -2.01
N SER A 231 27.76 21.61 -0.73
CA SER A 231 26.71 21.05 0.13
C SER A 231 25.31 21.29 -0.39
N GLU A 232 25.09 22.39 -1.11
CA GLU A 232 23.78 22.78 -1.65
C GLU A 232 23.25 21.75 -2.67
N TYR A 233 24.15 21.10 -3.41
CA TYR A 233 23.82 20.05 -4.38
C TYR A 233 23.63 18.67 -3.75
N LYS A 234 23.95 18.51 -2.46
CA LYS A 234 23.70 17.27 -1.69
C LYS A 234 22.38 17.30 -0.93
N THR A 235 21.67 18.43 -0.95
CA THR A 235 20.42 18.59 -0.21
C THR A 235 19.32 17.70 -0.79
N CYS A 236 18.39 17.27 0.08
CA CYS A 236 17.16 16.60 -0.37
C CYS A 236 16.46 17.46 -1.43
N ASP A 237 16.41 18.77 -1.24
CA ASP A 237 15.64 19.64 -2.13
C ASP A 237 16.19 19.69 -3.57
N TYR A 238 17.52 19.75 -3.73
CA TYR A 238 18.15 19.64 -5.05
C TYR A 238 17.99 18.24 -5.63
N LEU A 239 18.24 17.20 -4.84
CA LEU A 239 18.29 15.80 -5.30
C LEU A 239 16.91 15.17 -5.52
N PHE A 240 15.84 15.73 -4.97
CA PHE A 240 14.47 15.20 -5.07
C PHE A 240 14.01 15.01 -6.53
N GLY A 241 14.45 15.90 -7.43
CA GLY A 241 14.18 15.79 -8.88
C GLY A 241 15.31 15.16 -9.69
N GLN A 242 16.38 14.70 -9.04
CA GLN A 242 17.61 14.23 -9.69
C GLN A 242 17.96 12.78 -9.38
N ASP A 243 17.59 12.27 -8.20
CA ASP A 243 17.93 10.94 -7.73
C ASP A 243 16.69 10.18 -7.25
N GLU A 244 16.40 9.06 -7.91
CA GLU A 244 15.18 8.27 -7.63
C GLU A 244 15.19 7.68 -6.20
N ARG A 245 16.36 7.44 -5.61
CA ARG A 245 16.48 6.92 -4.24
C ARG A 245 16.09 7.99 -3.24
N VAL A 246 16.60 9.22 -3.45
CA VAL A 246 16.23 10.38 -2.62
C VAL A 246 14.73 10.64 -2.73
N PHE A 247 14.16 10.57 -3.94
CA PHE A 247 12.72 10.69 -4.14
C PHE A 247 11.92 9.62 -3.35
N ALA A 248 12.35 8.36 -3.41
CA ALA A 248 11.71 7.28 -2.67
C ALA A 248 11.78 7.48 -1.14
N PHE A 249 12.96 7.81 -0.62
CA PHE A 249 13.17 8.06 0.80
C PHE A 249 12.37 9.26 1.32
N GLU A 250 12.35 10.35 0.57
CA GLU A 250 11.60 11.56 0.94
C GLU A 250 10.09 11.34 0.89
N THR A 251 9.55 10.64 -0.13
CA THR A 251 8.11 10.33 -0.15
C THR A 251 7.70 9.40 1.00
N PHE A 252 8.58 8.48 1.40
CA PHE A 252 8.36 7.64 2.60
C PHE A 252 8.39 8.46 3.89
N ARG A 253 9.34 9.39 4.05
CA ARG A 253 9.35 10.37 5.16
C ARG A 253 8.03 11.13 5.24
N ARG A 254 7.57 11.68 4.11
CA ARG A 254 6.30 12.41 4.04
C ARG A 254 5.14 11.53 4.47
N TRP A 255 5.08 10.29 4.03
CA TRP A 255 4.04 9.35 4.44
C TRP A 255 4.05 9.08 5.96
N LEU A 256 5.22 8.80 6.53
CA LEU A 256 5.37 8.58 7.96
C LEU A 256 4.91 9.80 8.77
N LYS A 257 5.30 11.01 8.37
CA LYS A 257 5.00 12.24 9.11
C LYS A 257 3.57 12.73 8.91
N ASN A 258 3.04 12.67 7.68
CA ASN A 258 1.76 13.29 7.33
C ASN A 258 0.56 12.37 7.57
N HIS A 259 0.77 11.05 7.56
CA HIS A 259 -0.32 10.07 7.68
C HIS A 259 -0.15 9.15 8.88
N PHE A 260 1.02 8.51 9.02
CA PHE A 260 1.17 7.43 9.99
C PHE A 260 1.39 7.92 11.44
N PHE A 261 2.25 8.93 11.65
CA PHE A 261 2.58 9.49 12.97
C PHE A 261 2.02 10.91 13.20
N CYS A 262 1.22 11.47 12.30
CA CYS A 262 0.63 12.78 12.53
C CYS A 262 -0.35 12.75 13.71
N ASN A 263 -0.56 13.93 14.32
CA ASN A 263 -1.56 14.10 15.36
C ASN A 263 -2.94 13.72 14.85
N THR A 264 -3.75 13.07 15.69
CA THR A 264 -5.12 12.65 15.31
C THR A 264 -5.98 13.82 14.82
N ASP A 265 -5.84 15.01 15.41
CA ASP A 265 -6.57 16.21 15.03
C ASP A 265 -6.18 16.77 13.66
N GLU A 266 -5.00 16.40 13.16
CA GLU A 266 -4.44 16.82 11.87
C GLU A 266 -4.66 15.77 10.77
N TYR A 267 -4.98 14.53 11.14
CA TYR A 267 -5.23 13.46 10.17
C TYR A 267 -6.48 13.79 9.33
N ARG A 268 -6.31 13.75 8.00
CA ARG A 268 -7.38 13.98 7.00
C ARG A 268 -7.52 12.81 6.04
N GLY A 269 -6.87 11.69 6.34
CA GLY A 269 -6.91 10.51 5.51
C GLY A 269 -8.18 9.69 5.70
N VAL A 270 -8.45 8.80 4.76
CA VAL A 270 -9.60 7.89 4.78
C VAL A 270 -9.18 6.42 4.83
N THR A 271 -7.87 6.12 4.84
CA THR A 271 -7.39 4.77 5.20
C THR A 271 -7.45 4.51 6.69
N TRP A 272 -7.51 5.58 7.49
CA TRP A 272 -7.47 5.61 8.96
C TRP A 272 -6.22 4.93 9.55
N LEU A 273 -5.20 4.71 8.72
CA LEU A 273 -3.94 4.08 9.09
C LEU A 273 -3.01 5.10 9.75
N ASN A 274 -3.35 5.46 10.99
CA ASN A 274 -2.60 6.36 11.84
C ASN A 274 -2.34 5.69 13.19
N ARG A 275 -1.09 5.78 13.68
CA ARG A 275 -0.62 5.13 14.90
C ARG A 275 -1.34 5.61 16.16
N HIS A 276 -1.63 6.90 16.26
CA HIS A 276 -2.36 7.46 17.41
C HIS A 276 -3.84 7.06 17.37
N MET A 277 -4.44 7.08 16.19
CA MET A 277 -5.82 6.64 16.02
C MET A 277 -6.02 5.17 16.39
N PHE A 278 -5.09 4.31 15.95
CA PHE A 278 -5.03 2.92 16.36
C PHE A 278 -4.88 2.77 17.88
N ALA A 279 -3.89 3.44 18.48
CA ALA A 279 -3.60 3.32 19.90
C ALA A 279 -4.76 3.76 20.81
N HIS A 280 -5.56 4.73 20.35
CA HIS A 280 -6.74 5.22 21.08
C HIS A 280 -8.05 4.59 20.62
N GLY A 281 -8.03 3.67 19.65
CA GLY A 281 -9.23 2.98 19.14
C GLY A 281 -10.28 3.92 18.54
N THR A 282 -9.87 5.08 18.01
CA THR A 282 -10.78 6.15 17.57
C THR A 282 -11.45 5.90 16.22
N ALA A 283 -10.96 4.91 15.45
CA ALA A 283 -11.57 4.45 14.20
C ALA A 283 -11.35 2.94 14.03
N ALA A 284 -12.24 2.25 13.32
CA ALA A 284 -12.13 0.82 13.00
C ALA A 284 -11.65 0.55 11.56
N SER A 285 -11.70 1.56 10.68
CA SER A 285 -11.44 1.42 9.25
C SER A 285 -9.99 1.12 8.89
N TRP A 286 -9.05 1.15 9.85
CA TRP A 286 -7.65 0.75 9.62
C TRP A 286 -7.49 -0.76 9.41
N GLN A 287 -8.50 -1.56 9.73
CA GLN A 287 -8.46 -3.04 9.79
C GLN A 287 -8.56 -3.74 8.42
N GLN A 288 -8.35 -2.99 7.33
CA GLN A 288 -8.60 -3.43 5.95
C GLN A 288 -7.40 -4.21 5.35
N PRO A 289 -7.64 -5.18 4.45
CA PRO A 289 -6.57 -5.96 3.80
C PRO A 289 -5.51 -5.10 3.11
N ALA A 290 -5.91 -3.99 2.48
CA ALA A 290 -4.98 -3.07 1.84
C ALA A 290 -3.96 -2.51 2.84
N ASN A 291 -4.38 -2.22 4.08
CA ASN A 291 -3.48 -1.70 5.11
C ASN A 291 -2.48 -2.76 5.61
N PHE A 292 -2.80 -4.05 5.52
CA PHE A 292 -1.83 -5.10 5.80
C PHE A 292 -0.66 -5.07 4.81
N ALA A 293 -0.96 -5.02 3.51
CA ALA A 293 0.06 -4.85 2.48
C ALA A 293 0.87 -3.55 2.71
N ARG A 294 0.18 -2.46 3.11
CA ARG A 294 0.85 -1.21 3.46
C ARG A 294 1.90 -1.39 4.57
N MET A 295 1.55 -2.10 5.64
CA MET A 295 2.47 -2.33 6.76
C MET A 295 3.66 -3.21 6.38
N VAL A 296 3.44 -4.28 5.61
CA VAL A 296 4.54 -5.16 5.15
C VAL A 296 5.53 -4.38 4.28
N VAL A 297 5.03 -3.59 3.32
CA VAL A 297 5.88 -2.78 2.44
C VAL A 297 6.58 -1.65 3.21
N ALA A 298 5.91 -1.04 4.19
CA ALA A 298 6.53 -0.02 5.04
C ALA A 298 7.69 -0.59 5.90
N LEU A 299 7.52 -1.79 6.48
CA LEU A 299 8.60 -2.47 7.20
C LEU A 299 9.76 -2.82 6.27
N ALA A 300 9.48 -3.34 5.07
CA ALA A 300 10.53 -3.61 4.08
C ALA A 300 11.26 -2.32 3.67
N THR A 301 10.53 -1.22 3.47
CA THR A 301 11.12 0.08 3.13
C THR A 301 11.99 0.62 4.27
N LEU A 302 11.60 0.40 5.54
CA LEU A 302 12.45 0.70 6.69
C LEU A 302 13.73 -0.14 6.71
N ALA A 303 13.67 -1.41 6.32
CA ALA A 303 14.86 -2.23 6.17
C ALA A 303 15.83 -1.64 5.15
N ALA A 304 15.31 -1.16 4.02
CA ALA A 304 16.11 -0.45 3.02
C ALA A 304 16.66 0.87 3.57
N ILE A 305 15.87 1.66 4.29
CA ILE A 305 16.38 2.90 4.91
C ILE A 305 17.48 2.59 5.92
N GLU A 306 17.37 1.56 6.75
CA GLU A 306 18.44 1.15 7.67
C GLU A 306 19.73 0.81 6.90
N SER A 307 19.64 0.04 5.81
CA SER A 307 20.82 -0.34 5.04
C SER A 307 21.52 0.83 4.34
N TRP A 308 20.80 1.94 4.12
CA TRP A 308 21.35 3.18 3.57
C TRP A 308 21.79 4.16 4.67
N TYR A 309 21.14 4.11 5.83
CA TYR A 309 21.53 4.83 7.04
C TYR A 309 22.95 4.44 7.50
N ASP A 310 23.23 3.13 7.53
CA ASP A 310 24.52 2.58 7.94
C ASP A 310 25.54 2.41 6.79
N ALA A 311 25.11 2.70 5.56
CA ALA A 311 25.87 2.49 4.31
C ALA A 311 26.34 1.03 4.09
N SER A 312 25.66 0.05 4.70
CA SER A 312 25.91 -1.38 4.46
C SER A 312 25.40 -1.83 3.09
N HIS A 313 24.37 -1.16 2.56
CA HIS A 313 23.67 -1.52 1.32
C HIS A 313 23.22 -2.99 1.29
N SER A 314 22.92 -3.56 2.46
CA SER A 314 22.50 -4.96 2.62
C SER A 314 21.19 -5.29 1.90
N VAL A 315 20.29 -4.31 1.77
CA VAL A 315 19.01 -4.47 1.06
C VAL A 315 19.13 -3.97 -0.38
N SER A 316 18.93 -4.87 -1.32
CA SER A 316 18.87 -4.57 -2.75
C SER A 316 17.57 -3.84 -3.13
N PHE A 317 17.66 -2.92 -4.09
CA PHE A 317 16.47 -2.35 -4.75
C PHE A 317 15.91 -3.23 -5.87
N PHE A 318 16.60 -4.31 -6.24
CA PHE A 318 16.01 -5.39 -7.01
C PHE A 318 15.29 -6.34 -6.05
N LEU A 319 14.01 -6.59 -6.32
CA LEU A 319 13.25 -7.57 -5.55
C LEU A 319 13.92 -8.93 -5.73
N PRO A 320 14.32 -9.62 -4.65
CA PRO A 320 14.92 -10.94 -4.78
C PRO A 320 13.87 -11.94 -5.28
N ASP A 321 14.33 -12.89 -6.08
CA ASP A 321 13.51 -14.05 -6.45
C ASP A 321 13.10 -14.81 -5.19
N MET A 322 11.96 -15.49 -5.26
CA MET A 322 11.44 -16.27 -4.13
C MET A 322 12.38 -17.44 -3.82
N ASN A 323 12.97 -17.45 -2.63
CA ASN A 323 13.82 -18.54 -2.11
C ASN A 323 12.98 -19.60 -1.36
N GLU A 324 13.63 -20.59 -0.74
CA GLU A 324 12.96 -21.65 0.02
C GLU A 324 12.13 -21.12 1.20
N ASP A 325 12.66 -20.18 2.00
CA ASP A 325 11.97 -19.64 3.17
C ASP A 325 10.71 -18.86 2.81
N SER A 326 10.82 -17.96 1.82
CA SER A 326 9.66 -17.21 1.30
C SER A 326 8.65 -18.10 0.59
N THR A 327 9.11 -19.13 -0.13
CA THR A 327 8.24 -20.15 -0.73
C THR A 327 7.45 -20.90 0.33
N LEU A 328 8.09 -21.30 1.43
CA LEU A 328 7.44 -22.01 2.52
C LEU A 328 6.37 -21.13 3.21
N LEU A 329 6.69 -19.86 3.50
CA LEU A 329 5.73 -18.93 4.09
C LEU A 329 4.53 -18.70 3.14
N TRP A 330 4.79 -18.52 1.85
CA TRP A 330 3.75 -18.38 0.84
C TRP A 330 2.83 -19.61 0.76
N GLN A 331 3.39 -20.82 0.71
CA GLN A 331 2.63 -22.08 0.70
C GLN A 331 1.79 -22.25 1.98
N GLN A 332 2.34 -21.87 3.13
CA GLN A 332 1.58 -21.90 4.39
C GLN A 332 0.38 -20.95 4.33
N ALA A 333 0.51 -19.75 3.78
CA ALA A 333 -0.62 -18.84 3.62
C ALA A 333 -1.69 -19.37 2.65
N LEU A 334 -1.31 -20.00 1.55
CA LEU A 334 -2.26 -20.67 0.66
C LEU A 334 -3.07 -21.74 1.40
N LEU A 335 -2.38 -22.61 2.16
CA LEU A 335 -3.02 -23.62 2.98
C LEU A 335 -3.97 -23.01 4.03
N ARG A 336 -3.56 -21.91 4.68
CA ARG A 336 -4.42 -21.18 5.63
C ARG A 336 -5.67 -20.64 4.95
N GLY A 337 -5.53 -20.07 3.75
CA GLY A 337 -6.66 -19.60 2.95
C GLY A 337 -7.66 -20.73 2.64
N ASP A 338 -7.17 -21.88 2.21
CA ASP A 338 -8.01 -23.06 1.90
C ASP A 338 -8.77 -23.57 3.14
N VAL A 339 -8.07 -23.69 4.27
CA VAL A 339 -8.67 -24.12 5.54
C VAL A 339 -9.70 -23.08 6.01
N GLN A 340 -9.38 -21.80 5.89
CA GLN A 340 -10.27 -20.71 6.29
C GLN A 340 -11.54 -20.69 5.47
N MET A 341 -11.47 -20.97 4.17
CA MET A 341 -12.66 -21.05 3.33
C MET A 341 -13.60 -22.17 3.79
N LYS A 342 -13.05 -23.35 4.14
CA LYS A 342 -13.84 -24.46 4.68
C LYS A 342 -14.49 -24.12 6.02
N LEU A 343 -13.76 -23.44 6.90
CA LEU A 343 -14.30 -22.96 8.17
C LEU A 343 -15.48 -22.00 7.94
N LYS A 344 -15.31 -21.02 7.02
CA LYS A 344 -16.36 -20.05 6.70
C LYS A 344 -17.63 -20.71 6.17
N PHE A 345 -17.53 -21.73 5.32
CA PHE A 345 -18.69 -22.52 4.89
C PHE A 345 -19.36 -23.24 6.06
N ALA A 346 -18.57 -23.89 6.92
CA ALA A 346 -19.10 -24.63 8.07
C ALA A 346 -19.83 -23.70 9.07
N GLU A 347 -19.29 -22.51 9.32
CA GLU A 347 -19.93 -21.48 10.13
C GLU A 347 -21.23 -21.01 9.50
N GLN A 348 -21.22 -20.63 8.22
CA GLN A 348 -22.44 -20.20 7.52
C GLN A 348 -23.55 -21.24 7.62
N ASP A 349 -23.23 -22.52 7.41
CA ASP A 349 -24.20 -23.60 7.53
C ASP A 349 -24.71 -23.77 8.96
N HIS A 350 -23.83 -23.66 9.96
CA HIS A 350 -24.21 -23.77 11.37
C HIS A 350 -25.16 -22.64 11.79
N PHE A 351 -24.81 -21.38 11.53
CA PHE A 351 -25.62 -20.22 11.91
C PHE A 351 -26.94 -20.18 11.15
N ARG A 352 -26.93 -20.48 9.84
CA ARG A 352 -28.13 -20.50 9.01
C ARG A 352 -29.17 -21.52 9.51
N LYS A 353 -28.73 -22.70 9.97
CA LYS A 353 -29.62 -23.72 10.58
C LYS A 353 -30.38 -23.20 11.80
N HIS A 354 -29.95 -22.11 12.41
CA HIS A 354 -30.57 -21.51 13.60
C HIS A 354 -31.18 -20.14 13.29
N GLY A 355 -31.39 -19.82 12.02
CA GLY A 355 -31.96 -18.54 11.58
C GLY A 355 -31.07 -17.34 11.95
N ARG A 356 -29.75 -17.54 11.99
CA ARG A 356 -28.78 -16.50 12.34
C ARG A 356 -27.80 -16.27 11.19
N LEU A 357 -27.28 -15.06 11.13
CA LEU A 357 -26.11 -14.74 10.32
C LEU A 357 -24.84 -15.07 11.11
N VAL A 358 -23.76 -15.37 10.38
CA VAL A 358 -22.43 -15.40 10.98
C VAL A 358 -22.14 -14.02 11.58
N PRO A 359 -21.69 -13.94 12.85
CA PRO A 359 -21.34 -12.66 13.47
C PRO A 359 -20.31 -11.90 12.63
N PRO A 360 -20.50 -10.59 12.43
CA PRO A 360 -19.60 -9.82 11.59
C PRO A 360 -18.22 -9.71 12.24
N LEU A 361 -17.17 -9.88 11.43
CA LEU A 361 -15.82 -9.49 11.76
C LEU A 361 -15.51 -8.13 11.10
N PRO A 362 -14.52 -7.38 11.59
CA PRO A 362 -14.29 -6.02 11.10
C PRO A 362 -13.98 -5.88 9.61
N ALA A 363 -13.36 -6.90 9.01
CA ALA A 363 -13.04 -6.94 7.57
C ALA A 363 -13.95 -7.87 6.76
N ASP A 364 -14.92 -8.53 7.40
CA ASP A 364 -15.80 -9.50 6.77
C ASP A 364 -17.13 -9.60 7.53
N ASN A 365 -18.17 -8.96 7.00
CA ASN A 365 -19.55 -9.07 7.50
C ASN A 365 -20.28 -10.33 6.99
N GLY A 366 -19.60 -11.18 6.21
CA GLY A 366 -20.13 -12.39 5.59
C GLY A 366 -20.97 -12.17 4.34
N ALA A 367 -21.24 -10.92 3.94
CA ALA A 367 -22.16 -10.63 2.84
C ALA A 367 -21.69 -11.24 1.51
N LEU A 368 -20.40 -11.15 1.18
CA LEU A 368 -19.86 -11.70 -0.07
C LEU A 368 -20.11 -13.21 -0.21
N LEU A 369 -19.78 -13.98 0.84
CA LEU A 369 -20.01 -15.43 0.86
C LEU A 369 -21.51 -15.74 0.82
N ARG A 370 -22.33 -14.99 1.56
CA ARG A 370 -23.80 -15.13 1.54
C ARG A 370 -24.36 -14.87 0.13
N LYS A 371 -23.92 -13.82 -0.58
CA LYS A 371 -24.34 -13.53 -1.97
C LYS A 371 -24.06 -14.71 -2.89
N GLY A 372 -22.86 -15.28 -2.80
CA GLY A 372 -22.47 -16.46 -3.59
C GLY A 372 -23.37 -17.67 -3.32
N LEU A 373 -23.58 -17.99 -2.04
CA LEU A 373 -24.44 -19.10 -1.61
C LEU A 373 -25.90 -18.89 -2.04
N LEU A 374 -26.45 -17.71 -1.79
CA LEU A 374 -27.83 -17.36 -2.12
C LEU A 374 -28.08 -17.43 -3.63
N THR A 375 -27.15 -16.89 -4.42
CA THR A 375 -27.22 -16.96 -5.89
C THR A 375 -27.17 -18.40 -6.39
N GLN A 376 -26.25 -19.21 -5.86
CA GLN A 376 -26.13 -20.63 -6.23
C GLN A 376 -27.42 -21.41 -5.92
N GLN A 377 -28.00 -21.17 -4.75
CA GLN A 377 -29.26 -21.80 -4.34
C GLN A 377 -30.44 -21.30 -5.16
N CYS A 378 -30.50 -20.01 -5.47
CA CYS A 378 -31.52 -19.46 -6.38
C CYS A 378 -31.48 -20.13 -7.75
N MET A 379 -30.29 -20.27 -8.33
CA MET A 379 -30.14 -20.91 -9.63
C MET A 379 -30.56 -22.38 -9.62
N THR A 380 -30.22 -23.11 -8.55
CA THR A 380 -30.44 -24.56 -8.45
C THR A 380 -31.87 -24.90 -8.04
N ASP A 381 -32.39 -24.22 -7.01
CA ASP A 381 -33.60 -24.63 -6.29
C ASP A 381 -34.82 -23.78 -6.63
N LEU A 382 -34.65 -22.62 -7.29
CA LEU A 382 -35.75 -21.74 -7.68
C LEU A 382 -35.86 -21.56 -9.21
N VAL A 383 -34.78 -21.11 -9.85
CA VAL A 383 -34.78 -20.79 -11.30
C VAL A 383 -34.98 -22.04 -12.14
N ARG A 384 -34.27 -23.13 -11.83
CA ARG A 384 -34.40 -24.39 -12.57
C ARG A 384 -35.83 -24.95 -12.48
N PRO A 385 -36.45 -25.12 -11.29
CA PRO A 385 -37.85 -25.54 -11.21
C PRO A 385 -38.84 -24.61 -11.94
N LEU A 386 -38.64 -23.29 -11.90
CA LEU A 386 -39.48 -22.35 -12.66
C LEU A 386 -39.35 -22.56 -14.17
N ARG A 387 -38.14 -22.76 -14.68
CA ARG A 387 -37.91 -23.06 -16.10
C ARG A 387 -38.49 -24.41 -16.50
N ASP A 388 -38.35 -25.42 -15.67
CA ASP A 388 -38.93 -26.76 -15.88
C ASP A 388 -40.48 -26.69 -15.89
N ALA A 389 -41.06 -25.73 -15.18
CA ALA A 389 -42.48 -25.40 -15.22
C ALA A 389 -42.90 -24.51 -16.41
N GLY A 390 -41.98 -24.12 -17.30
CA GLY A 390 -42.24 -23.40 -18.55
C GLY A 390 -42.13 -21.87 -18.49
N TRP A 391 -41.59 -21.31 -17.39
CA TRP A 391 -41.41 -19.87 -17.24
C TRP A 391 -40.09 -19.36 -17.84
N SER A 392 -40.14 -18.16 -18.43
CA SER A 392 -38.95 -17.35 -18.69
C SER A 392 -38.60 -16.57 -17.43
N VAL A 393 -37.33 -16.61 -17.02
CA VAL A 393 -36.91 -16.19 -15.68
C VAL A 393 -35.79 -15.15 -15.73
N LYS A 394 -36.03 -13.98 -15.14
CA LYS A 394 -35.02 -12.93 -14.88
C LYS A 394 -34.63 -12.97 -13.40
N VAL A 395 -33.32 -13.05 -13.14
CA VAL A 395 -32.76 -13.07 -11.78
C VAL A 395 -32.22 -11.70 -11.45
N ASN A 396 -32.66 -11.12 -10.33
CA ASN A 396 -32.14 -9.84 -9.83
C ASN A 396 -30.96 -10.09 -8.88
N GLU A 397 -30.11 -9.08 -8.68
CA GLU A 397 -28.99 -9.21 -7.75
C GLU A 397 -29.48 -9.36 -6.30
N PRO A 398 -28.75 -10.10 -5.45
CA PRO A 398 -28.99 -10.07 -4.01
C PRO A 398 -28.90 -8.66 -3.45
N ASP A 399 -29.67 -8.37 -2.41
CA ASP A 399 -29.55 -7.12 -1.66
C ASP A 399 -28.13 -6.96 -1.06
N ASP A 400 -27.80 -5.76 -0.61
CA ASP A 400 -26.44 -5.43 -0.13
C ASP A 400 -25.96 -6.33 1.01
N GLU A 401 -26.87 -6.71 1.92
CA GLU A 401 -26.57 -7.59 3.05
C GLU A 401 -26.75 -9.08 2.74
N ALA A 402 -27.20 -9.40 1.52
CA ALA A 402 -27.45 -10.75 1.04
C ALA A 402 -28.43 -11.53 1.92
N LEU A 403 -29.45 -10.84 2.41
CA LEU A 403 -30.57 -11.39 3.16
C LEU A 403 -31.62 -11.96 2.22
N TYR A 404 -31.77 -11.40 1.02
CA TYR A 404 -32.72 -11.86 0.02
C TYR A 404 -32.31 -11.52 -1.42
N MET A 405 -32.97 -12.19 -2.37
CA MET A 405 -32.98 -11.83 -3.78
C MET A 405 -34.34 -12.11 -4.38
N THR A 406 -34.65 -11.51 -5.53
CA THR A 406 -35.91 -11.72 -6.23
C THR A 406 -35.70 -12.26 -7.62
N VAL A 407 -36.71 -12.99 -8.09
CA VAL A 407 -36.76 -13.59 -9.40
C VAL A 407 -38.09 -13.22 -10.05
N ASP A 408 -38.03 -12.70 -11.27
CA ASP A 408 -39.21 -12.36 -12.06
C ASP A 408 -39.46 -13.45 -13.10
N ALA A 409 -40.62 -14.08 -13.03
CA ALA A 409 -41.07 -15.13 -13.94
C ALA A 409 -42.12 -14.58 -14.91
N SER A 410 -41.98 -14.88 -16.20
CA SER A 410 -42.87 -14.42 -17.27
C SER A 410 -43.21 -15.54 -18.25
N HIS A 411 -44.46 -15.59 -18.70
CA HIS A 411 -44.92 -16.44 -19.79
C HIS A 411 -46.12 -15.80 -20.49
N GLY A 412 -45.93 -15.35 -21.75
CA GLY A 412 -46.93 -14.54 -22.44
C GLY A 412 -47.20 -13.23 -21.68
N GLU A 413 -48.47 -12.97 -21.34
CA GLU A 413 -48.88 -11.81 -20.53
C GLU A 413 -48.81 -12.05 -19.02
N LYS A 414 -48.56 -13.29 -18.57
CA LYS A 414 -48.48 -13.61 -17.14
C LYS A 414 -47.09 -13.24 -16.60
N LEU A 415 -47.07 -12.48 -15.52
CA LEU A 415 -45.87 -12.10 -14.78
C LEU A 415 -46.11 -12.31 -13.27
N PHE A 416 -45.10 -12.82 -12.56
CA PHE A 416 -45.05 -12.76 -11.12
C PHE A 416 -43.61 -12.78 -10.62
N SER A 417 -43.41 -12.30 -9.39
CA SER A 417 -42.11 -12.31 -8.72
C SER A 417 -42.10 -13.29 -7.54
N VAL A 418 -40.96 -13.90 -7.28
CA VAL A 418 -40.71 -14.76 -6.12
C VAL A 418 -39.48 -14.26 -5.40
N ALA A 419 -39.58 -14.11 -4.09
CA ALA A 419 -38.43 -13.80 -3.25
C ALA A 419 -37.78 -15.08 -2.73
N LEU A 420 -36.45 -15.08 -2.64
CA LEU A 420 -35.66 -16.09 -1.96
C LEU A 420 -34.84 -15.43 -0.84
N LEU A 421 -35.15 -15.78 0.40
CA LEU A 421 -34.43 -15.35 1.59
C LEU A 421 -33.26 -16.30 1.88
N TYR A 422 -32.15 -15.74 2.38
CA TYR A 422 -30.99 -16.52 2.83
C TYR A 422 -31.32 -17.45 4.00
N SER A 423 -32.25 -17.07 4.88
CA SER A 423 -32.71 -17.91 5.98
C SER A 423 -34.13 -17.55 6.44
N CYS A 424 -34.81 -18.50 7.09
CA CYS A 424 -36.13 -18.29 7.69
C CYS A 424 -36.12 -17.20 8.78
N GLY A 425 -35.02 -17.08 9.54
CA GLY A 425 -34.85 -16.11 10.63
C GLY A 425 -34.60 -14.66 10.19
N THR A 426 -35.17 -14.26 9.07
CA THR A 426 -35.10 -12.89 8.55
C THR A 426 -36.10 -11.99 9.28
N GLU A 427 -35.80 -10.71 9.42
CA GLU A 427 -36.68 -9.77 10.11
C GLU A 427 -38.06 -9.67 9.43
N ASN A 428 -39.12 -9.60 10.24
CA ASN A 428 -40.51 -9.54 9.74
C ASN A 428 -40.78 -8.32 8.83
N SER A 429 -40.04 -7.23 9.02
CA SER A 429 -40.07 -6.03 8.17
C SER A 429 -39.79 -6.38 6.70
N ILE A 430 -38.79 -7.22 6.45
CA ILE A 430 -38.40 -7.70 5.11
C ILE A 430 -39.50 -8.59 4.54
N TYR A 431 -40.05 -9.52 5.33
CA TYR A 431 -41.20 -10.34 4.89
C TYR A 431 -42.38 -9.48 4.45
N LYS A 432 -42.76 -8.46 5.24
CA LYS A 432 -43.86 -7.54 4.93
C LYS A 432 -43.60 -6.70 3.69
N MET A 433 -42.35 -6.32 3.44
CA MET A 433 -41.94 -5.62 2.24
C MET A 433 -42.08 -6.54 1.01
N LEU A 434 -41.50 -7.74 1.06
CA LEU A 434 -41.54 -8.70 -0.04
C LEU A 434 -42.95 -9.19 -0.36
N ALA A 435 -43.83 -9.31 0.64
CA ALA A 435 -45.21 -9.75 0.47
C ALA A 435 -46.07 -8.78 -0.36
N LYS A 436 -45.63 -7.52 -0.54
CA LYS A 436 -46.32 -6.54 -1.39
C LYS A 436 -46.03 -6.74 -2.87
N GLU A 437 -44.89 -7.35 -3.19
CA GLU A 437 -44.32 -7.39 -4.54
C GLU A 437 -44.22 -8.82 -5.09
N CYS A 438 -44.11 -9.82 -4.21
CA CYS A 438 -43.89 -11.21 -4.58
C CYS A 438 -45.11 -12.09 -4.33
N LEU A 439 -45.35 -13.04 -5.25
CA LEU A 439 -46.39 -14.07 -5.12
C LEU A 439 -46.08 -15.09 -4.02
N ALA A 440 -44.78 -15.35 -3.79
CA ALA A 440 -44.29 -16.26 -2.77
C ALA A 440 -42.97 -15.74 -2.20
N ILE A 441 -42.75 -16.02 -0.92
CA ILE A 441 -41.50 -15.74 -0.21
C ILE A 441 -40.93 -17.09 0.24
N LEU A 442 -39.86 -17.50 -0.42
CA LEU A 442 -39.18 -18.76 -0.14
C LEU A 442 -37.92 -18.49 0.68
N TYR A 443 -37.41 -19.49 1.39
CA TYR A 443 -36.13 -19.36 2.10
C TYR A 443 -35.25 -20.60 1.94
N CYS A 444 -33.95 -20.39 2.07
CA CYS A 444 -32.96 -21.47 2.09
C CYS A 444 -32.91 -22.14 3.47
N GLY A 445 -32.80 -23.48 3.47
CA GLY A 445 -32.71 -24.28 4.70
C GLY A 445 -34.06 -24.70 5.29
N ALA A 446 -34.02 -25.22 6.51
CA ALA A 446 -35.18 -25.75 7.21
C ALA A 446 -36.05 -24.64 7.85
N PRO A 447 -37.37 -24.88 8.03
CA PRO A 447 -38.21 -23.99 8.84
C PRO A 447 -37.64 -23.83 10.25
N TYR A 448 -37.39 -22.59 10.67
CA TYR A 448 -36.93 -22.25 12.01
C TYR A 448 -37.84 -21.20 12.62
N LYS A 449 -38.74 -21.62 13.52
CA LYS A 449 -39.75 -20.74 14.15
C LYS A 449 -40.48 -19.84 13.14
N GLN A 450 -40.84 -20.38 11.98
CA GLN A 450 -41.37 -19.61 10.84
C GLN A 450 -42.50 -18.67 11.26
N ASP A 451 -43.46 -19.15 12.05
CA ASP A 451 -44.61 -18.37 12.49
C ASP A 451 -44.22 -17.13 13.32
N SER A 452 -43.07 -17.17 14.00
CA SER A 452 -42.55 -16.03 14.77
C SER A 452 -41.92 -14.95 13.88
N PHE A 453 -41.39 -15.31 12.71
CA PHE A 453 -40.74 -14.37 11.79
C PHE A 453 -41.67 -13.89 10.67
N ALA A 454 -42.53 -14.78 10.17
CA ALA A 454 -43.45 -14.53 9.05
C ALA A 454 -44.88 -14.20 9.51
N TYR A 455 -45.07 -13.71 10.74
CA TYR A 455 -46.39 -13.35 11.24
C TYR A 455 -47.01 -12.21 10.41
N GLY A 456 -48.32 -12.32 10.14
CA GLY A 456 -49.08 -11.31 9.40
C GLY A 456 -48.81 -11.27 7.89
N ILE A 457 -48.23 -12.33 7.31
CA ILE A 457 -47.97 -12.45 5.88
C ILE A 457 -49.09 -13.26 5.21
N SER A 458 -49.66 -12.73 4.12
CA SER A 458 -50.78 -13.34 3.39
C SER A 458 -50.36 -14.18 2.19
N VAL A 459 -49.13 -14.03 1.71
CA VAL A 459 -48.56 -14.80 0.59
C VAL A 459 -47.94 -16.09 1.10
N HIS A 460 -47.65 -17.04 0.20
CA HIS A 460 -47.00 -18.28 0.58
C HIS A 460 -45.61 -18.03 1.18
N VAL A 461 -45.35 -18.65 2.34
CA VAL A 461 -44.03 -18.67 2.98
C VAL A 461 -43.61 -20.10 3.26
N GLY A 462 -42.42 -20.48 2.82
CA GLY A 462 -41.92 -21.84 3.02
C GLY A 462 -40.49 -22.08 2.53
N PRO A 463 -39.93 -23.28 2.79
CA PRO A 463 -38.61 -23.63 2.30
C PRO A 463 -38.64 -23.80 0.78
N VAL A 464 -37.62 -23.28 0.08
CA VAL A 464 -37.55 -23.33 -1.39
C VAL A 464 -37.64 -24.77 -1.94
N LEU A 465 -37.00 -25.72 -1.27
CA LEU A 465 -37.01 -27.15 -1.65
C LEU A 465 -38.39 -27.81 -1.48
N GLY A 466 -39.28 -27.22 -0.67
CA GLY A 466 -40.64 -27.71 -0.46
C GLY A 466 -41.68 -27.04 -1.36
N TRP A 467 -41.27 -26.07 -2.18
CA TRP A 467 -42.19 -25.30 -3.01
C TRP A 467 -42.26 -25.86 -4.43
N GLN A 468 -43.47 -25.92 -4.98
CA GLN A 468 -43.70 -26.26 -6.38
C GLN A 468 -44.19 -25.03 -7.14
N PRO A 469 -43.50 -24.60 -8.20
CA PRO A 469 -43.95 -23.47 -8.99
C PRO A 469 -45.26 -23.80 -9.73
N PRO A 470 -46.14 -22.80 -9.95
CA PRO A 470 -47.28 -22.98 -10.84
C PRO A 470 -46.78 -23.32 -12.25
N ARG A 471 -47.52 -24.12 -13.02
CA ARG A 471 -47.18 -24.38 -14.43
C ARG A 471 -47.43 -23.13 -15.27
N ALA A 472 -46.51 -22.82 -16.18
CA ALA A 472 -46.78 -21.93 -17.29
C ALA A 472 -47.87 -22.57 -18.14
N GLY A 473 -49.02 -21.89 -18.21
CA GLY A 473 -50.25 -22.41 -18.79
C GLY A 473 -50.31 -22.28 -20.29
#